data_AF-A0A2K9MJK0-F1
#
_entry.id   AF-A0A2K9MJK0-F1
#
_cell.length_a   1.000
_cell.length_b   1.000
_cell.length_c   1.000
_cell.angle_alpha   90.00
_cell.angle_beta   90.00
_cell.angle_gamma   90.00
#
_symmetry.space_group_name_H-M   'P 1'
#
loop_
_entity.id
_entity.type
_entity.pdbx_description
1 polymer ?
#
loop_
_entity_poly.entity_id
_entity_poly.type
_entity_poly.pdbx_seq_one_letter_code
_entity_poly.pdbx_strand_id
1 'polypeptide(L)'
;MARVAVRPDAYTWNTVPGNAEREVHSASWVILKPMLLGGVNITPDDVFVTLSSRHTISPTAGQPELRVEFSLDPVTLDLKADPAVDLRYFPGQGEESNYYALTHGRFQIESVTRADEDTLSIVATVDGELSAQQTEEPVHNPADVLPLKARFDLRQVSNRGSIPLP
;
A
#
# COMPACT_ATOMS: atom_id res chain seq x y z
N MET A 1 0.83 -19.50 19.54
CA MET A 1 -0.36 -19.08 18.77
C MET A 1 -0.62 -17.61 19.04
N ALA A 2 -0.14 -16.70 18.18
CA ALA A 2 -0.48 -15.29 18.26
C ALA A 2 -1.63 -15.03 17.27
N ARG A 3 -2.81 -14.68 17.79
CA ARG A 3 -3.90 -14.14 16.98
C ARG A 3 -3.59 -12.66 16.74
N VAL A 4 -3.22 -12.29 15.53
CA VAL A 4 -3.23 -10.88 15.11
C VAL A 4 -4.68 -10.53 14.86
N ALA A 5 -5.34 -9.95 15.86
CA ALA A 5 -6.64 -9.34 15.69
C ALA A 5 -6.41 -7.96 15.05
N VAL A 6 -6.38 -7.90 13.72
CA VAL A 6 -6.56 -6.64 13.00
C VAL A 6 -7.98 -6.20 13.33
N ARG A 7 -8.13 -5.12 14.10
CA ARG A 7 -9.46 -4.62 14.46
C ARG A 7 -10.17 -4.18 13.17
N PRO A 8 -11.41 -4.65 12.93
CA PRO A 8 -12.18 -4.31 11.74
C PRO A 8 -12.62 -2.83 11.66
N ASP A 9 -12.25 -2.02 12.68
CA ASP A 9 -12.69 -0.64 12.86
C ASP A 9 -11.54 0.37 12.76
N ALA A 10 -10.39 -0.01 12.18
CA ALA A 10 -9.23 0.88 12.05
C ALA A 10 -9.51 2.00 11.04
N TYR A 11 -10.09 3.10 11.51
CA TYR A 11 -10.12 4.38 10.81
C TYR A 11 -8.68 4.91 10.70
N THR A 12 -8.11 4.93 9.50
CA THR A 12 -6.77 5.45 9.24
C THR A 12 -6.76 6.97 9.37
N TRP A 13 -6.49 7.50 10.56
CA TRP A 13 -6.35 8.94 10.79
C TRP A 13 -4.90 9.40 10.59
N ASN A 14 -4.74 10.54 9.93
CA ASN A 14 -3.49 11.29 9.89
C ASN A 14 -3.06 11.68 11.33
N THR A 15 -1.94 11.10 11.76
CA THR A 15 -0.92 11.58 12.71
C THR A 15 -1.27 12.75 13.68
N VAL A 16 -1.45 12.44 14.99
CA VAL A 16 -1.37 13.42 16.12
C VAL A 16 -0.03 13.30 16.90
N PRO A 17 0.86 14.33 16.96
CA PRO A 17 2.18 14.24 17.62
C PRO A 17 2.13 13.83 19.11
N GLY A 18 3.04 12.94 19.57
CA GLY A 18 3.41 12.82 21.00
C GLY A 18 3.07 11.52 21.78
N ASN A 19 2.59 10.44 21.18
CA ASN A 19 2.28 9.17 21.88
C ASN A 19 3.17 8.01 21.38
N ALA A 20 3.66 7.16 22.28
CA ALA A 20 4.53 6.01 22.00
C ALA A 20 3.77 4.73 21.57
N GLU A 21 2.48 4.62 21.91
CA GLU A 21 1.57 3.56 21.42
C GLU A 21 0.91 3.92 20.06
N ARG A 22 1.54 4.82 19.30
CA ARG A 22 0.95 5.49 18.14
C ARG A 22 1.20 4.74 16.85
N GLU A 23 0.13 4.42 16.12
CA GLU A 23 0.24 3.94 14.75
C GLU A 23 0.75 5.07 13.83
N VAL A 24 1.73 4.76 12.99
CA VAL A 24 2.19 5.60 11.88
C VAL A 24 1.62 5.04 10.61
N HIS A 25 0.74 5.82 10.00
CA HIS A 25 0.34 5.62 8.63
C HIS A 25 1.08 6.66 7.78
N SER A 26 1.74 6.21 6.72
CA SER A 26 2.35 7.06 5.73
C SER A 26 1.82 6.67 4.36
N ALA A 27 1.28 7.65 3.64
CA ALA A 27 0.89 7.48 2.26
C ALA A 27 1.61 8.53 1.41
N SER A 28 2.21 8.11 0.31
CA SER A 28 2.90 8.99 -0.62
C SER A 28 2.75 8.49 -2.05
N TRP A 29 2.94 9.39 -3.00
CA TRP A 29 3.00 9.04 -4.41
C TRP A 29 4.21 9.66 -5.10
N VAL A 30 4.61 9.08 -6.23
CA VAL A 30 5.64 9.61 -7.14
C VAL A 30 5.23 9.32 -8.58
N ILE A 31 5.64 10.16 -9.53
CA ILE A 31 5.55 9.83 -10.96
C ILE A 31 6.82 9.10 -11.39
N LEU A 32 6.64 7.89 -11.90
CA LEU A 32 7.70 7.16 -12.58
C LEU A 32 7.67 7.58 -14.06
N LYS A 33 8.68 8.36 -14.49
CA LYS A 33 8.81 8.79 -15.89
C LYS A 33 9.00 7.60 -16.80
N PRO A 34 8.62 7.72 -18.09
CA PRO A 34 8.75 6.62 -18.99
C PRO A 34 10.23 6.42 -19.32
N MET A 35 10.69 5.19 -19.17
CA MET A 35 12.00 4.83 -19.68
C MET A 35 11.84 4.46 -21.15
N LEU A 36 12.63 5.10 -22.02
CA LEU A 36 12.71 4.75 -23.43
C LEU A 36 13.97 3.93 -23.66
N LEU A 37 13.84 2.74 -24.22
CA LEU A 37 14.97 1.97 -24.73
C LEU A 37 14.81 1.83 -26.25
N GLY A 38 15.72 2.44 -27.02
CA GLY A 38 15.65 2.41 -28.48
C GLY A 38 14.40 3.08 -29.07
N GLY A 39 13.80 4.05 -28.37
CA GLY A 39 12.56 4.71 -28.79
C GLY A 39 11.28 3.95 -28.45
N VAL A 40 11.39 2.79 -27.81
CA VAL A 40 10.25 2.02 -27.28
C VAL A 40 10.06 2.37 -25.81
N ASN A 41 8.82 2.68 -25.44
CA ASN A 41 8.46 2.87 -24.04
C ASN A 41 8.46 1.52 -23.31
N ILE A 42 9.36 1.37 -22.34
CA ILE A 42 9.53 0.15 -21.53
C ILE A 42 8.94 0.29 -20.12
N THR A 43 8.49 1.49 -19.73
CA THR A 43 7.73 1.71 -18.49
C THR A 43 6.74 2.86 -18.72
N PRO A 44 5.41 2.64 -18.70
CA PRO A 44 4.45 3.73 -18.87
C PRO A 44 4.54 4.76 -17.73
N ASP A 45 4.03 5.99 -17.97
CA ASP A 45 3.91 7.02 -16.94
C ASP A 45 2.92 6.57 -15.86
N ASP A 46 3.41 6.38 -14.64
CA ASP A 46 2.62 5.83 -13.54
C ASP A 46 2.67 6.74 -12.32
N VAL A 47 1.51 7.00 -11.72
CA VAL A 47 1.42 7.56 -10.37
C VAL A 47 1.52 6.39 -9.40
N PHE A 48 2.73 6.12 -8.95
CA PHE A 48 3.00 5.03 -8.03
C PHE A 48 2.68 5.47 -6.61
N VAL A 49 1.70 4.82 -5.98
CA VAL A 49 1.25 5.11 -4.62
C VAL A 49 1.77 4.03 -3.68
N THR A 50 2.39 4.46 -2.58
CA THR A 50 2.80 3.58 -1.48
C THR A 50 2.08 4.00 -0.20
N LEU A 51 1.37 3.04 0.40
CA LEU A 51 0.82 3.13 1.74
C LEU A 51 1.61 2.19 2.65
N SER A 52 2.02 2.68 3.82
CA SER A 52 2.58 1.87 4.89
C SER A 52 1.84 2.20 6.19
N SER A 53 1.45 1.16 6.93
CA SER A 53 0.89 1.25 8.27
C SER A 53 1.78 0.49 9.25
N ARG A 54 2.21 1.16 10.32
CA ARG A 54 3.13 0.63 11.34
C ARG A 54 2.62 0.99 12.74
N HIS A 55 2.97 0.21 13.75
CA HIS A 55 2.45 0.41 15.12
C HIS A 55 3.19 1.44 15.99
N THR A 56 4.25 2.11 15.50
CA THR A 56 4.99 3.11 16.30
C THR A 56 5.67 4.18 15.45
N ILE A 57 5.87 5.36 16.06
CA ILE A 57 6.53 6.56 15.48
C ILE A 57 8.04 6.44 15.31
N SER A 58 8.66 5.50 16.01
CA SER A 58 10.10 5.24 15.93
C SER A 58 10.30 3.79 15.51
N PRO A 59 10.04 3.46 14.23
CA PRO A 59 10.08 2.09 13.79
C PRO A 59 11.50 1.52 13.90
N THR A 60 11.65 0.40 14.61
CA THR A 60 12.87 -0.41 14.59
C THR A 60 12.75 -1.49 13.53
N ALA A 61 13.88 -2.01 13.04
CA ALA A 61 13.87 -3.18 12.17
C ALA A 61 13.10 -4.34 12.82
N GLY A 62 12.36 -5.11 12.01
CA GLY A 62 11.60 -6.28 12.46
C GLY A 62 10.28 -5.98 13.18
N GLN A 63 9.74 -4.77 13.06
CA GLN A 63 8.38 -4.47 13.53
C GLN A 63 7.31 -4.84 12.50
N PRO A 64 6.06 -5.10 12.93
CA PRO A 64 4.98 -5.36 12.00
C PRO A 64 4.68 -4.15 11.10
N GLU A 65 4.43 -4.42 9.82
CA GLU A 65 4.12 -3.41 8.80
C GLU A 65 3.09 -3.97 7.81
N LEU A 66 2.05 -3.21 7.52
CA LEU A 66 1.21 -3.43 6.34
C LEU A 66 1.68 -2.47 5.25
N ARG A 67 1.99 -2.98 4.07
CA ARG A 67 2.36 -2.20 2.89
C ARG A 67 1.37 -2.45 1.76
N VAL A 68 0.96 -1.39 1.09
CA VAL A 68 0.15 -1.44 -0.12
C VAL A 68 0.80 -0.59 -1.18
N GLU A 69 1.04 -1.15 -2.35
CA GLU A 69 1.63 -0.50 -3.51
C GLU A 69 0.71 -0.70 -4.70
N PHE A 70 0.39 0.38 -5.41
CA PHE A 70 -0.44 0.34 -6.60
C PHE A 70 -0.15 1.51 -7.52
N SER A 71 -0.49 1.37 -8.79
CA SER A 71 -0.30 2.41 -9.79
C SER A 71 -1.63 2.97 -10.26
N LEU A 72 -1.70 4.29 -10.37
CA LEU A 72 -2.81 4.99 -10.99
C LEU A 72 -2.38 5.55 -12.35
N ASP A 73 -3.33 5.66 -13.26
CA ASP A 73 -3.14 6.40 -14.50
C ASP A 73 -2.96 7.89 -14.19
N PRO A 74 -1.95 8.58 -14.75
CA PRO A 74 -1.61 9.95 -14.38
C PRO A 74 -2.63 10.99 -14.83
N VAL A 75 -3.52 10.66 -15.77
CA VAL A 75 -4.52 11.58 -16.33
C VAL A 75 -5.89 11.34 -15.70
N THR A 76 -6.32 10.08 -15.65
CA THR A 76 -7.64 9.67 -15.16
C THR A 76 -7.65 9.37 -13.66
N LEU A 77 -6.49 9.05 -13.08
CA LEU A 77 -6.33 8.56 -11.71
C LEU A 77 -7.02 7.22 -11.45
N ASP A 78 -7.38 6.49 -12.51
CA ASP A 78 -7.94 5.14 -12.42
C ASP A 78 -6.87 4.13 -12.01
N LEU A 79 -7.28 3.12 -11.23
CA LEU A 79 -6.40 2.03 -10.83
C LEU A 79 -5.95 1.22 -12.04
N LYS A 80 -4.64 1.11 -12.24
CA LYS A 80 -4.08 0.26 -13.30
C LYS A 80 -4.15 -1.21 -12.91
N ALA A 81 -4.36 -2.06 -13.91
CA ALA A 81 -4.29 -3.52 -13.74
C ALA A 81 -2.84 -4.05 -13.76
N ASP A 82 -1.91 -3.29 -14.36
CA ASP A 82 -0.50 -3.63 -14.48
C ASP A 82 0.37 -2.38 -14.19
N PRO A 83 1.26 -2.40 -13.18
CA PRO A 83 1.44 -3.51 -12.23
C PRO A 83 0.20 -3.74 -11.38
N ALA A 84 -0.06 -5.01 -11.05
CA ALA A 84 -1.14 -5.38 -10.15
C ALA A 84 -0.89 -4.78 -8.75
N VAL A 85 -1.97 -4.57 -7.99
CA VAL A 85 -1.86 -4.11 -6.60
C VAL A 85 -1.08 -5.13 -5.79
N ASP A 86 -0.06 -4.64 -5.10
CA ASP A 86 0.75 -5.43 -4.19
C ASP A 86 0.40 -5.05 -2.76
N LEU A 87 -0.20 -5.98 -2.02
CA LEU A 87 -0.56 -5.79 -0.62
C LEU A 87 0.13 -6.86 0.22
N ARG A 88 1.03 -6.40 1.08
CA ARG A 88 1.87 -7.26 1.93
C ARG A 88 1.71 -6.91 3.39
N TYR A 89 1.62 -7.93 4.23
CA TYR A 89 1.71 -7.82 5.68
C TYR A 89 2.96 -8.52 6.17
N PHE A 90 3.82 -7.75 6.83
CA PHE A 90 5.01 -8.21 7.53
C PHE A 90 4.64 -8.32 9.01
N PRO A 91 4.59 -9.52 9.61
CA PRO A 91 4.15 -9.68 10.99
C PRO A 91 5.15 -9.19 12.05
N GLY A 92 6.36 -8.79 11.65
CA GLY A 92 7.45 -8.43 12.56
C GLY A 92 8.08 -9.67 13.22
N GLN A 93 9.39 -9.61 13.46
CA GLN A 93 10.27 -10.73 13.86
C GLN A 93 10.49 -11.77 12.74
N GLY A 94 11.49 -11.56 11.89
CA GLY A 94 11.90 -12.49 10.83
C GLY A 94 12.73 -11.83 9.73
N GLU A 95 13.19 -12.63 8.78
CA GLU A 95 13.73 -12.16 7.50
C GLU A 95 12.63 -11.43 6.69
N GLU A 96 13.01 -10.45 5.85
CA GLU A 96 12.05 -9.76 4.96
C GLU A 96 11.29 -10.71 4.02
N SER A 97 11.79 -11.93 3.84
CA SER A 97 11.19 -13.04 3.09
C SER A 97 9.94 -13.64 3.75
N ASN A 98 9.71 -13.42 5.05
CA ASN A 98 8.53 -13.92 5.77
C ASN A 98 7.43 -12.88 5.82
N TYR A 99 6.58 -12.88 4.81
CA TYR A 99 5.45 -11.96 4.69
C TYR A 99 4.19 -12.70 4.25
N TYR A 100 3.05 -12.05 4.42
CA TYR A 100 1.77 -12.49 3.85
C TYR A 100 1.40 -11.56 2.70
N ALA A 101 0.97 -12.09 1.57
CA ALA A 101 0.55 -11.32 0.41
C ALA A 101 -0.92 -11.55 0.10
N LEU A 102 -1.62 -10.53 -0.38
CA LEU A 102 -2.98 -10.67 -0.91
C LEU A 102 -2.91 -11.55 -2.18
N THR A 103 -3.37 -12.78 -2.05
CA THR A 103 -3.33 -13.77 -3.13
C THR A 103 -4.73 -14.16 -3.61
N HIS A 104 -5.75 -13.84 -2.83
CA HIS A 104 -7.14 -14.04 -3.18
C HIS A 104 -8.00 -12.90 -2.64
N GLY A 105 -9.00 -12.47 -3.41
CA GLY A 105 -9.87 -11.35 -3.07
C GLY A 105 -9.69 -10.17 -3.99
N ARG A 106 -10.05 -8.98 -3.52
CA ARG A 106 -10.08 -7.77 -4.36
C ARG A 106 -9.66 -6.54 -3.56
N PHE A 107 -8.75 -5.77 -4.15
CA PHE A 107 -8.51 -4.37 -3.80
C PHE A 107 -9.28 -3.46 -4.76
N GLN A 108 -9.94 -2.43 -4.24
CA GLN A 108 -10.71 -1.48 -5.03
C GLN A 108 -10.42 -0.05 -4.59
N ILE A 109 -10.22 0.82 -5.56
CA ILE A 109 -10.30 2.26 -5.36
C ILE A 109 -11.77 2.67 -5.46
N GLU A 110 -12.28 3.35 -4.44
CA GLU A 110 -13.61 3.95 -4.44
C GLU A 110 -13.58 5.37 -4.98
N SER A 111 -12.56 6.15 -4.60
CA SER A 111 -12.38 7.51 -5.09
C SER A 111 -10.93 7.94 -4.99
N VAL A 112 -10.47 8.68 -5.99
CA VAL A 112 -9.24 9.48 -5.94
C VAL A 112 -9.61 10.91 -6.29
N THR A 113 -9.24 11.86 -5.43
CA THR A 113 -9.47 13.28 -5.67
C THR A 113 -8.19 14.05 -5.46
N ARG A 114 -7.87 14.95 -6.39
CA ARG A 114 -6.76 15.89 -6.26
C ARG A 114 -7.16 16.99 -5.27
N ALA A 115 -6.48 17.05 -4.12
CA ALA A 115 -6.68 18.10 -3.12
C ALA A 115 -5.93 19.38 -3.50
N ASP A 116 -4.72 19.23 -4.06
CA ASP A 116 -3.91 20.29 -4.63
C ASP A 116 -2.91 19.72 -5.67
N GLU A 117 -1.94 20.52 -6.12
CA GLU A 117 -0.99 20.10 -7.17
C GLU A 117 -0.16 18.86 -6.79
N ASP A 118 0.10 18.65 -5.51
CA ASP A 118 0.98 17.62 -4.96
C ASP A 118 0.29 16.64 -3.99
N THR A 119 -1.00 16.82 -3.72
CA THR A 119 -1.73 16.03 -2.71
C THR A 119 -2.96 15.36 -3.31
N LEU A 120 -3.04 14.04 -3.08
CA LEU A 120 -4.23 13.24 -3.37
C LEU A 120 -4.96 12.88 -2.07
N SER A 121 -6.29 12.78 -2.17
CA SER A 121 -7.11 12.02 -1.23
C SER A 121 -7.57 10.74 -1.91
N ILE A 122 -7.41 9.60 -1.25
CA ILE A 122 -7.70 8.27 -1.78
C ILE A 122 -8.57 7.52 -0.78
N VAL A 123 -9.66 6.96 -1.28
CA VAL A 123 -10.51 6.03 -0.54
C VAL A 123 -10.44 4.67 -1.24
N ALA A 124 -10.04 3.65 -0.51
CA ALA A 124 -9.86 2.31 -1.04
C ALA A 124 -10.40 1.25 -0.08
N THR A 125 -10.77 0.09 -0.61
CA THR A 125 -11.19 -1.07 0.18
C THR A 125 -10.47 -2.33 -0.26
N VAL A 126 -10.35 -3.26 0.67
CA VAL A 126 -9.87 -4.61 0.41
C VAL A 126 -10.74 -5.61 1.15
N ASP A 127 -11.09 -6.68 0.46
CA ASP A 127 -11.76 -7.87 1.02
C ASP A 127 -11.11 -9.10 0.38
N GLY A 128 -10.48 -9.95 1.18
CA GLY A 128 -9.69 -11.06 0.68
C GLY A 128 -8.90 -11.83 1.73
N GLU A 129 -7.92 -12.59 1.26
CA GLU A 129 -7.08 -13.48 2.04
C GLU A 129 -5.61 -13.22 1.72
N LEU A 130 -4.83 -13.02 2.78
CA LEU A 130 -3.38 -12.97 2.68
C LEU A 130 -2.80 -14.35 2.92
N SER A 131 -1.96 -14.86 2.01
CA SER A 131 -1.27 -16.13 2.21
C SER A 131 0.19 -15.91 2.55
N ALA A 132 0.74 -16.74 3.44
CA ALA A 132 2.16 -16.73 3.76
C ALA A 132 3.00 -16.99 2.49
N GLN A 133 4.04 -16.19 2.31
CA GLN A 133 4.96 -16.24 1.18
C GLN A 133 6.37 -16.60 1.62
N GLN A 134 7.10 -17.28 0.75
CA GLN A 134 8.54 -17.58 0.89
C GLN A 134 9.33 -17.21 -0.37
N THR A 135 8.64 -16.73 -1.41
CA THR A 135 9.16 -16.38 -2.72
C THR A 135 8.76 -14.94 -3.07
N GLU A 136 9.41 -14.35 -4.07
CA GLU A 136 9.06 -13.01 -4.56
C GLU A 136 7.73 -13.00 -5.32
N GLU A 137 7.43 -14.05 -6.10
CA GLU A 137 6.14 -14.22 -6.74
C GLU A 137 5.11 -14.76 -5.72
N PRO A 138 4.01 -14.03 -5.45
CA PRO A 138 3.01 -14.49 -4.50
C PRO A 138 2.24 -15.71 -5.00
N VAL A 139 2.17 -16.76 -4.19
CA VAL A 139 1.38 -17.97 -4.46
C VAL A 139 0.33 -18.15 -3.37
N HIS A 140 -0.92 -18.39 -3.76
CA HIS A 140 -1.99 -18.65 -2.80
C HIS A 140 -1.75 -19.98 -2.07
N ASN A 141 -1.71 -19.93 -0.74
CA ASN A 141 -1.61 -21.09 0.13
C ASN A 141 -2.83 -21.13 1.08
N PRO A 142 -3.86 -21.95 0.80
CA PRO A 142 -5.08 -21.98 1.59
C PRO A 142 -4.89 -22.59 2.99
N ALA A 143 -3.76 -23.27 3.25
CA ALA A 143 -3.45 -23.84 4.56
C ALA A 143 -2.91 -22.81 5.56
N ASP A 144 -2.45 -21.66 5.07
CA ASP A 144 -1.87 -20.58 5.88
C ASP A 144 -2.33 -19.22 5.36
N VAL A 145 -3.56 -18.86 5.74
CA VAL A 145 -4.23 -17.62 5.34
C VAL A 145 -4.60 -16.74 6.52
N LEU A 146 -4.52 -15.42 6.29
CA LEU A 146 -5.07 -14.38 7.15
C LEU A 146 -6.20 -13.68 6.41
N PRO A 147 -7.45 -13.72 6.91
CA PRO A 147 -8.53 -12.94 6.30
C PRO A 147 -8.24 -11.45 6.49
N LEU A 148 -8.45 -10.67 5.43
CA LEU A 148 -8.29 -9.22 5.43
C LEU A 148 -9.56 -8.56 4.94
N LYS A 149 -10.11 -7.68 5.76
CA LYS A 149 -11.13 -6.72 5.36
C LYS A 149 -10.76 -5.36 5.91
N ALA A 150 -10.49 -4.41 5.03
CA ALA A 150 -10.07 -3.07 5.43
C ALA A 150 -10.60 -1.99 4.48
N ARG A 151 -10.71 -0.77 5.02
CA ARG A 151 -10.98 0.45 4.28
C ARG A 151 -9.87 1.44 4.62
N PHE A 152 -9.29 2.03 3.59
CA PHE A 152 -8.29 3.08 3.69
C PHE A 152 -8.95 4.40 3.33
N ASP A 153 -8.96 5.36 4.27
CA ASP A 153 -9.40 6.74 4.05
C ASP A 153 -8.15 7.63 4.21
N LEU A 154 -7.51 7.93 3.08
CA LEU A 154 -6.21 8.61 3.03
C LEU A 154 -6.43 10.04 2.55
N ARG A 155 -6.37 11.01 3.44
CA ARG A 155 -6.64 12.42 3.09
C ARG A 155 -5.43 13.19 2.57
N GLN A 156 -4.23 12.72 2.90
CA GLN A 156 -2.98 13.42 2.58
C GLN A 156 -1.95 12.41 2.03
N VAL A 157 -2.13 12.04 0.76
CA VAL A 157 -1.15 11.26 0.01
C VAL A 157 -0.30 12.26 -0.76
N SER A 158 0.88 12.58 -0.23
CA SER A 158 1.73 13.65 -0.77
C SER A 158 2.74 13.14 -1.80
N ASN A 159 3.00 13.98 -2.81
CA ASN A 159 4.08 13.81 -3.76
C ASN A 159 5.42 13.80 -3.03
N ARG A 160 6.22 12.76 -3.24
CA ARG A 160 7.62 12.71 -2.79
C ARG A 160 8.62 12.89 -3.93
N GLY A 161 8.12 13.01 -5.16
CA GLY A 161 8.92 13.26 -6.35
C GLY A 161 9.09 14.75 -6.63
N SER A 162 9.68 15.03 -7.79
CA SER A 162 9.87 16.40 -8.31
C SER A 162 8.95 16.73 -9.49
N ILE A 163 8.03 15.82 -9.83
CA ILE A 163 7.18 15.90 -11.01
C ILE A 163 5.74 16.07 -10.52
N PRO A 164 5.05 17.15 -10.91
CA PRO A 164 3.64 17.33 -10.58
C PRO A 164 2.75 16.47 -11.50
N LEU A 165 1.52 16.18 -11.06
CA LEU A 165 0.50 15.57 -11.93
C LEU A 165 0.16 16.53 -13.08
N PRO A 166 -0.08 15.99 -14.30
CA PRO A 166 -0.46 16.78 -15.46
C PRO A 166 -1.78 17.55 -15.31
#